data_AF-A0A077EGW9-F1
#
_entry.id   AF-A0A077EGW9-F1
#
_cell.length_a   1.000
_cell.length_b   1.000
_cell.length_c   1.000
_cell.angle_alpha   90.00
_cell.angle_beta   90.00
_cell.angle_gamma   90.00
#
_symmetry.space_group_name_H-M   'P 1'
#
loop_
_entity.id
_entity.type
_entity.pdbx_description
1 polymer ?
#
loop_
_entity_poly.entity_id
_entity_poly.type
_entity_poly.pdbx_seq_one_letter_code
_entity_poly.pdbx_strand_id
1 'polypeptide(L)'
;MIKDLQQTDNETLPLAYLGGLETVWAKHAVNPISKLKTFNKGKRKIEQAVQKEPENIEIRFIRLSVQKYAPSFLGYNKNIKEDFSFIQKNRQEIKSQILLNNVDKLLKYSK
;
A
#
# COMPACT_ATOMS: atom_id res chain seq x y z
N MET A 1 12.47 -4.33 -11.12
CA MET A 1 11.31 -3.72 -10.45
C MET A 1 11.66 -2.96 -9.18
N ILE A 2 12.03 -3.60 -8.05
CA ILE A 2 12.39 -2.85 -6.81
C ILE A 2 13.58 -1.91 -7.05
N LYS A 3 14.65 -2.39 -7.72
CA LYS A 3 15.83 -1.57 -8.04
C LYS A 3 15.47 -0.35 -8.90
N ASP A 4 14.51 -0.49 -9.80
CA ASP A 4 14.10 0.58 -10.72
C ASP A 4 13.32 1.66 -9.95
N LEU A 5 12.46 1.26 -9.02
CA LEU A 5 11.70 2.19 -8.16
C LEU A 5 12.58 2.91 -7.12
N GLN A 6 13.77 2.39 -6.82
CA GLN A 6 14.74 3.08 -5.97
C GLN A 6 15.46 4.22 -6.70
N GLN A 7 15.39 4.27 -8.04
CA GLN A 7 15.99 5.35 -8.82
C GLN A 7 15.05 6.56 -8.96
N THR A 8 13.77 6.40 -8.58
CA THR A 8 12.72 7.42 -8.67
C THR A 8 12.36 7.97 -7.29
N ASP A 9 13.36 8.12 -6.40
CA ASP A 9 13.18 8.52 -4.99
C ASP A 9 12.41 9.85 -4.78
N ASN A 10 12.30 10.68 -5.84
CA ASN A 10 11.60 11.96 -5.81
C ASN A 10 10.09 11.86 -6.11
N GLU A 11 9.61 10.73 -6.63
CA GLU A 11 8.20 10.57 -7.03
C GLU A 11 7.37 9.84 -5.98
N THR A 12 6.20 10.38 -5.63
CA THR A 12 5.37 9.88 -4.54
C THR A 12 4.75 8.52 -4.81
N LEU A 13 4.23 8.30 -6.02
CA LEU A 13 3.56 7.06 -6.39
C LEU A 13 4.54 5.86 -6.48
N PRO A 14 5.71 5.96 -7.13
CA PRO A 14 6.76 4.94 -7.07
C PRO A 14 7.20 4.61 -5.64
N LEU A 15 7.28 5.61 -4.76
CA LEU A 15 7.60 5.40 -3.34
C LEU A 15 6.55 4.52 -2.65
N ALA A 16 5.25 4.76 -2.92
CA ALA A 16 4.17 3.93 -2.41
C ALA A 16 4.28 2.48 -2.91
N TYR A 17 4.53 2.30 -4.21
CA TYR A 17 4.74 0.99 -4.82
C TYR A 17 5.94 0.25 -4.23
N LEU A 18 7.07 0.93 -4.08
CA LEU A 18 8.26 0.39 -3.44
C LEU A 18 7.94 -0.04 -2.00
N GLY A 19 7.19 0.78 -1.27
CA GLY A 19 6.73 0.45 0.07
C GLY A 19 5.87 -0.82 0.10
N GLY A 20 4.89 -0.92 -0.78
CA GLY A 20 4.05 -2.11 -0.96
C GLY A 20 4.89 -3.37 -1.23
N LEU A 21 5.83 -3.30 -2.18
CA LEU A 21 6.71 -4.42 -2.51
C LEU A 21 7.61 -4.82 -1.34
N GLU A 22 8.16 -3.87 -0.60
CA GLU A 22 8.95 -4.16 0.60
C GLU A 22 8.10 -4.88 1.67
N THR A 23 6.83 -4.50 1.86
CA THR A 23 5.95 -5.21 2.81
C THR A 23 5.65 -6.64 2.38
N VAL A 24 5.54 -6.90 1.07
CA VAL A 24 5.38 -8.26 0.52
C VAL A 24 6.69 -9.05 0.67
N TRP A 25 7.83 -8.42 0.35
CA TRP A 25 9.15 -9.02 0.47
C TRP A 25 9.48 -9.46 1.90
N ALA A 26 8.95 -8.75 2.90
CA ALA A 26 9.09 -9.13 4.30
C ALA A 26 8.61 -10.57 4.59
N LYS A 27 7.67 -11.13 3.81
CA LYS A 27 7.24 -12.53 3.96
C LYS A 27 8.36 -13.52 3.63
N HIS A 28 9.27 -13.15 2.73
CA HIS A 28 10.36 -13.98 2.22
C HIS A 28 11.69 -13.79 2.95
N ALA A 29 11.81 -12.84 3.89
CA ALA A 29 13.04 -12.66 4.66
C ALA A 29 13.29 -13.82 5.63
N VAL A 30 14.56 -14.12 5.90
CA VAL A 30 14.99 -15.38 6.55
C VAL A 30 14.59 -15.45 8.03
N ASN A 31 14.72 -14.36 8.78
CA ASN A 31 14.51 -14.36 10.24
C ASN A 31 13.47 -13.30 10.68
N PRO A 32 12.80 -13.48 11.83
CA PRO A 32 11.72 -12.59 12.29
C PRO A 32 12.12 -11.10 12.40
N ILE A 33 13.36 -10.81 12.82
CA ILE A 33 13.87 -9.44 12.96
C ILE A 33 13.97 -8.78 11.59
N SER A 34 14.55 -9.47 10.61
CA SER A 34 14.64 -9.02 9.22
C SER A 34 13.26 -8.88 8.57
N LYS A 35 12.30 -9.78 8.88
CA LYS A 35 10.91 -9.65 8.43
C LYS A 35 10.29 -8.36 8.96
N LEU A 36 10.36 -8.13 10.27
CA LEU A 36 9.80 -6.94 10.92
C LEU A 36 10.47 -5.65 10.42
N LYS A 37 11.80 -5.63 10.29
CA LYS A 37 12.54 -4.48 9.76
C LYS A 37 12.12 -4.15 8.33
N THR A 38 12.03 -5.17 7.46
CA THR A 38 11.63 -5.01 6.06
C THR A 38 10.17 -4.52 5.96
N PHE A 39 9.26 -5.11 6.73
CA PHE A 39 7.87 -4.67 6.79
C PHE A 39 7.74 -3.21 7.22
N ASN A 40 8.44 -2.82 8.31
CA ASN A 40 8.43 -1.45 8.81
C ASN A 40 9.05 -0.46 7.82
N LYS A 41 10.06 -0.87 7.04
CA LYS A 41 10.64 -0.07 5.96
C LYS A 41 9.58 0.23 4.89
N GLY A 42 8.85 -0.79 4.45
CA GLY A 42 7.79 -0.63 3.46
C GLY A 42 6.62 0.20 3.98
N LYS A 43 6.15 -0.09 5.20
CA LYS A 43 5.12 0.69 5.90
C LYS A 43 5.46 2.18 5.95
N ARG A 44 6.70 2.54 6.33
CA ARG A 44 7.12 3.95 6.39
C ARG A 44 7.03 4.64 5.04
N LYS A 45 7.43 3.97 3.95
CA LYS A 45 7.31 4.53 2.59
C LYS A 45 5.87 4.77 2.18
N ILE A 46 4.98 3.81 2.48
CA ILE A 46 3.54 3.95 2.19
C ILE A 46 2.97 5.14 2.96
N GLU A 47 3.23 5.25 4.26
CA GLU A 47 2.72 6.37 5.07
C GLU A 47 3.30 7.72 4.62
N GLN A 48 4.58 7.77 4.23
CA GLN A 48 5.17 8.97 3.65
C GLN A 48 4.50 9.36 2.33
N ALA A 49 4.19 8.39 1.46
CA ALA A 49 3.50 8.64 0.21
C ALA A 49 2.07 9.15 0.44
N VAL A 50 1.34 8.57 1.39
CA VAL A 50 0.00 9.06 1.78
C VAL A 50 0.07 10.46 2.38
N GLN A 51 1.09 10.78 3.17
CA GLN A 51 1.25 12.12 3.73
C GLN A 51 1.51 13.18 2.64
N LYS A 52 2.29 12.84 1.62
CA LYS A 52 2.62 13.74 0.51
C LYS A 52 1.46 13.95 -0.46
N GLU A 53 0.76 12.87 -0.82
CA GLU A 53 -0.38 12.91 -1.76
C GLU A 53 -1.58 12.17 -1.17
N PRO A 54 -2.26 12.77 -0.16
CA PRO A 54 -3.34 12.11 0.58
C PRO A 54 -4.57 11.80 -0.28
N GLU A 55 -4.78 12.56 -1.35
CA GLU A 55 -5.92 12.41 -2.26
C GLU A 55 -5.63 11.47 -3.45
N ASN A 56 -4.41 10.94 -3.55
CA ASN A 56 -4.07 10.00 -4.61
C ASN A 56 -4.68 8.61 -4.32
N ILE A 57 -5.71 8.26 -5.08
CA ILE A 57 -6.47 7.03 -4.90
C ILE A 57 -5.64 5.75 -5.03
N GLU A 58 -4.61 5.76 -5.89
CA GLU A 58 -3.76 4.60 -6.12
C GLU A 58 -2.83 4.35 -4.93
N ILE A 59 -2.30 5.42 -4.32
CA ILE A 59 -1.52 5.34 -3.08
C ILE A 59 -2.39 4.81 -1.92
N ARG A 60 -3.61 5.32 -1.79
CA ARG A 60 -4.57 4.87 -0.76
C ARG A 60 -4.95 3.40 -0.99
N PHE A 61 -5.10 2.98 -2.24
CA PHE A 61 -5.33 1.58 -2.62
C PHE A 61 -4.17 0.67 -2.20
N ILE A 62 -2.92 1.09 -2.43
CA ILE A 62 -1.73 0.36 -1.96
C ILE A 62 -1.76 0.21 -0.44
N ARG A 63 -2.02 1.30 0.30
CA ARG A 63 -2.10 1.27 1.77
C ARG A 63 -3.19 0.33 2.26
N LEU A 64 -4.41 0.44 1.73
CA LEU A 64 -5.52 -0.45 2.09
C LEU A 64 -5.19 -1.91 1.81
N SER A 65 -4.57 -2.20 0.67
CA SER A 65 -4.16 -3.55 0.28
C SER A 65 -3.23 -4.16 1.33
N VAL A 66 -2.19 -3.42 1.72
CA VAL A 66 -1.23 -3.92 2.73
C VAL A 66 -1.91 -4.07 4.10
N GLN A 67 -2.70 -3.09 4.52
CA GLN A 67 -3.36 -3.13 5.83
C GLN A 67 -4.33 -4.32 5.97
N LYS A 68 -5.09 -4.66 4.91
CA LYS A 68 -6.04 -5.80 4.94
C LYS A 68 -5.36 -7.16 5.07
N TYR A 69 -4.13 -7.31 4.57
CA TYR A 69 -3.42 -8.60 4.57
C TYR A 69 -2.25 -8.66 5.55
N ALA A 70 -1.97 -7.58 6.28
CA ALA A 70 -0.97 -7.57 7.34
C ALA A 70 -1.47 -8.34 8.58
N PRO A 71 -0.61 -9.14 9.25
CA PRO A 71 -0.96 -9.76 10.51
C PRO A 71 -1.42 -8.73 11.55
N SER A 72 -2.53 -9.02 12.25
CA SER A 72 -3.19 -8.08 13.17
C SER A 72 -2.26 -7.60 14.31
N PHE A 73 -1.37 -8.45 14.80
CA PHE A 73 -0.40 -8.11 15.86
C PHE A 73 0.62 -7.04 15.45
N LEU A 74 0.78 -6.75 14.15
CA LEU A 74 1.62 -5.64 13.67
C LEU A 74 0.95 -4.27 13.79
N GLY A 75 -0.34 -4.23 14.12
CA GLY A 75 -1.09 -2.99 14.33
C GLY A 75 -1.18 -2.08 13.10
N TYR A 76 -0.99 -2.63 11.89
CA TYR A 76 -1.11 -1.88 10.64
C TYR A 76 -2.49 -2.06 10.00
N ASN A 77 -3.51 -1.60 10.71
CA ASN A 77 -4.92 -1.75 10.33
C ASN A 77 -5.77 -0.54 10.74
N LYS A 78 -5.15 0.54 11.24
CA LYS A 78 -5.84 1.69 11.82
C LYS A 78 -6.60 2.52 10.79
N ASN A 79 -6.15 2.53 9.54
CA ASN A 79 -6.70 3.37 8.47
C ASN A 79 -7.55 2.57 7.47
N ILE A 80 -7.87 1.30 7.74
CA ILE A 80 -8.65 0.45 6.82
C ILE A 80 -10.00 1.10 6.49
N LYS A 81 -10.73 1.55 7.50
CA LYS A 81 -12.05 2.19 7.29
C LYS A 81 -11.93 3.48 6.48
N GLU A 82 -10.95 4.31 6.83
CA GLU A 82 -10.68 5.59 6.17
C GLU A 82 -10.33 5.40 4.68
N ASP A 83 -9.41 4.49 4.37
CA ASP A 83 -9.01 4.22 2.99
C ASP A 83 -10.15 3.57 2.20
N PHE A 84 -10.87 2.62 2.81
CA PHE A 84 -12.01 1.96 2.15
C PHE A 84 -13.07 2.98 1.74
N SER A 85 -13.51 3.85 2.66
CA SER A 85 -14.53 4.86 2.37
C SER A 85 -14.04 5.88 1.33
N PHE A 86 -12.79 6.33 1.41
CA PHE A 86 -12.20 7.24 0.44
C PHE A 86 -12.19 6.63 -0.98
N ILE A 87 -11.65 5.41 -1.10
CA ILE A 87 -11.56 4.72 -2.39
C ILE A 87 -12.96 4.43 -2.94
N GLN A 88 -13.88 3.95 -2.10
CA GLN A 88 -15.24 3.65 -2.55
C GLN A 88 -15.94 4.90 -3.11
N LYS A 89 -15.77 6.06 -2.48
CA LYS A 89 -16.33 7.34 -2.94
C LYS A 89 -15.73 7.80 -4.27
N ASN A 90 -14.41 7.70 -4.42
CA ASN A 90 -13.69 8.36 -5.52
C ASN A 90 -13.30 7.41 -6.68
N ARG A 91 -13.56 6.09 -6.59
CA ARG A 91 -13.12 5.11 -7.61
C ARG A 91 -13.60 5.37 -9.03
N GLN A 92 -14.70 6.12 -9.21
CA GLN A 92 -15.21 6.48 -10.53
C GLN A 92 -14.27 7.43 -11.31
N GLU A 93 -13.34 8.09 -10.62
CA GLU A 93 -12.34 8.98 -11.22
C GLU A 93 -11.13 8.21 -11.79
N ILE A 94 -11.03 6.90 -11.52
CA ILE A 94 -9.93 6.07 -11.99
C ILE A 94 -10.06 5.83 -13.49
N LYS A 95 -9.12 6.38 -14.27
CA LYS A 95 -9.07 6.19 -15.73
C LYS A 95 -8.50 4.83 -16.15
N SER A 96 -7.60 4.26 -15.35
CA SER A 96 -6.97 2.97 -15.66
C SER A 96 -7.92 1.82 -15.35
N GLN A 97 -8.36 1.11 -16.38
CA GLN A 97 -9.24 -0.04 -16.23
C GLN A 97 -8.62 -1.15 -15.36
N ILE A 98 -7.30 -1.33 -15.45
CA ILE A 98 -6.56 -2.32 -14.65
C ILE A 98 -6.64 -1.93 -13.16
N LEU A 99 -6.38 -0.67 -12.84
CA LEU A 99 -6.45 -0.18 -11.46
C LEU A 99 -7.88 -0.28 -10.93
N LEU A 100 -8.88 0.15 -11.71
CA LEU A 100 -10.29 0.07 -11.32
C LEU A 100 -10.70 -1.37 -11.01
N ASN A 101 -10.34 -2.33 -11.87
CA ASN A 101 -10.62 -3.74 -11.65
C ASN A 101 -9.97 -4.28 -10.36
N ASN A 102 -8.75 -3.84 -10.05
CA ASN A 102 -8.05 -4.24 -8.83
C ASN A 102 -8.67 -3.63 -7.58
N VAL A 103 -9.07 -2.36 -7.66
CA VAL A 103 -9.81 -1.65 -6.61
C VAL A 103 -11.14 -2.35 -6.32
N ASP A 104 -11.94 -2.64 -7.35
CA ASP A 104 -13.24 -3.29 -7.18
C ASP A 104 -13.10 -4.69 -6.57
N LYS A 105 -12.08 -5.46 -6.97
CA LYS A 105 -11.75 -6.74 -6.31
C LYS A 105 -11.43 -6.53 -4.83
N LEU A 106 -10.56 -5.57 -4.50
CA LEU A 106 -10.15 -5.31 -3.11
C LEU A 106 -11.35 -4.92 -2.23
N LEU A 107 -12.26 -4.11 -2.75
CA LEU A 107 -13.47 -3.68 -2.03
C LEU A 107 -14.48 -4.83 -1.88
N LYS A 108 -14.66 -5.67 -2.90
CA LYS A 108 -15.60 -6.82 -2.83
C LYS A 108 -15.21 -7.85 -1.78
N TYR A 109 -13.92 -8.12 -1.60
CA TYR A 109 -13.43 -9.11 -0.64
C TYR A 109 -13.18 -8.53 0.77
N SER A 110 -13.93 -7.53 1.23
CA SER A 110 -13.95 -7.14 2.65
C SER A 110 -14.88 -8.07 3.43
N LYS A 111 -14.33 -9.19 3.91
CA LYS A 111 -14.90 -9.91 5.06
C LYS A 111 -14.54 -9.19 6.34
#